data_AF-A0A2V8WYV5-F1
#
_entry.id   AF-A0A2V8WYV5-F1
#
_cell.length_a   1.000
_cell.length_b   1.000
_cell.length_c   1.000
_cell.angle_alpha   90.00
_cell.angle_beta   90.00
_cell.angle_gamma   90.00
#
_symmetry.space_group_name_H-M   'P 1'
#
loop_
_entity.id
_entity.type
_entity.pdbx_description
1 polymer ?
#
loop_
_entity_poly.entity_id
_entity_poly.type
_entity_poly.pdbx_seq_one_letter_code
_entity_poly.pdbx_strand_id
1 'polypeptide(L)'
;MRHQFVLDKRTNKLLEELASYRDGNRSVIVREAIQLYADMEERLDRIEADPAFREMMAKSDADIKAGRVIAHGEVIRMSRTRSTKRRKR
;
A
#
# COMPACT_ATOMS: atom_id res chain seq x y z
N MET A 1 -12.39 2.90 -28.37
CA MET A 1 -13.58 2.06 -28.08
C MET A 1 -14.35 2.69 -26.92
N ARG A 2 -15.69 2.70 -26.96
CA ARG A 2 -16.51 3.22 -25.85
C ARG A 2 -16.90 2.03 -24.96
N HIS A 3 -16.48 2.06 -23.70
CA HIS A 3 -16.83 1.04 -22.71
C HIS A 3 -17.99 1.54 -21.84
N GLN A 4 -18.87 0.63 -21.44
CA GLN A 4 -19.96 0.89 -20.50
C GLN A 4 -19.68 0.12 -19.21
N PHE A 5 -19.90 0.78 -18.07
CA PHE A 5 -19.66 0.21 -16.76
C PHE A 5 -20.93 0.33 -15.92
N VAL A 6 -21.24 -0.72 -15.15
CA VAL A 6 -22.29 -0.69 -14.14
C VAL A 6 -21.62 -0.47 -12.79
N LEU A 7 -22.04 0.58 -12.09
CA LEU A 7 -21.52 0.92 -10.77
C LEU A 7 -22.57 0.62 -9.71
N ASP A 8 -22.12 0.20 -8.54
CA ASP A 8 -22.99 0.14 -7.38
C ASP A 8 -23.44 1.56 -6.96
N LYS A 9 -24.48 1.62 -6.11
CA LYS A 9 -25.07 2.89 -5.67
C LYS A 9 -24.07 3.81 -4.97
N ARG A 10 -23.16 3.24 -4.16
CA ARG A 10 -22.16 4.01 -3.40
C ARG A 10 -21.12 4.60 -4.34
N THR A 11 -20.62 3.80 -5.26
CA THR A 11 -19.60 4.20 -6.24
C THR A 11 -20.15 5.22 -7.23
N ASN A 12 -21.41 5.08 -7.68
CA ASN A 12 -22.04 6.09 -8.53
C ASN A 12 -22.22 7.44 -7.80
N LYS A 13 -22.64 7.42 -6.52
CA LYS A 13 -22.75 8.65 -5.73
C LYS A 13 -21.39 9.35 -5.59
N LEU A 14 -20.35 8.59 -5.29
CA LEU A 14 -18.99 9.14 -5.21
C LEU A 14 -18.53 9.72 -6.55
N LEU A 15 -18.82 9.04 -7.67
CA LEU A 15 -18.51 9.54 -9.01
C LEU A 15 -19.23 10.86 -9.31
N GLU A 16 -20.47 11.01 -8.88
CA GLU A 16 -21.24 12.26 -9.02
C GLU A 16 -20.64 13.40 -8.21
N GLU A 17 -20.27 13.13 -6.94
CA GLU A 17 -19.61 14.10 -6.07
C GLU A 17 -18.26 14.56 -6.67
N LEU A 18 -17.42 13.63 -7.13
CA LEU A 18 -16.13 13.94 -7.73
C LEU A 18 -16.27 14.68 -9.06
N ALA A 19 -17.24 14.29 -9.89
CA ALA A 19 -17.50 14.95 -11.16
C ALA A 19 -18.03 16.38 -10.98
N SER A 20 -18.70 16.69 -9.87
CA SER A 20 -19.21 18.04 -9.59
C SER A 20 -18.10 19.10 -9.59
N TYR A 21 -16.88 18.73 -9.18
CA TYR A 21 -15.69 19.59 -9.21
C TYR A 21 -15.04 19.72 -10.60
N ARG A 22 -15.56 19.01 -11.61
CA ARG A 22 -15.05 18.94 -12.99
C ARG A 22 -16.18 19.13 -14.01
N ASP A 23 -17.07 20.08 -13.76
CA ASP A 23 -18.21 20.42 -14.62
C ASP A 23 -19.16 19.23 -14.91
N GLY A 24 -19.26 18.29 -13.97
CA GLY A 24 -20.09 17.09 -14.10
C GLY A 24 -19.50 16.00 -15.02
N ASN A 25 -18.23 16.12 -15.44
CA ASN A 25 -17.63 15.17 -16.38
C ASN A 25 -17.18 13.86 -15.72
N ARG A 26 -18.14 12.94 -15.55
CA ARG A 26 -17.91 11.60 -14.98
C ARG A 26 -16.86 10.78 -15.73
N SER A 27 -16.79 10.92 -17.06
CA SER A 27 -15.85 10.14 -17.88
C SER A 27 -14.40 10.56 -17.65
N VAL A 28 -14.15 11.83 -17.34
CA VAL A 28 -12.80 12.31 -16.96
C VAL A 28 -12.37 11.66 -15.65
N ILE A 29 -13.24 11.68 -14.62
CA ILE A 29 -12.94 11.07 -13.32
C ILE A 29 -12.61 9.58 -13.46
N VAL A 30 -13.40 8.84 -14.24
CA VAL A 30 -13.16 7.41 -14.47
C VAL A 30 -11.81 7.17 -15.15
N ARG A 31 -11.44 7.99 -16.14
CA ARG A 31 -10.12 7.86 -16.80
C ARG A 31 -8.97 8.18 -15.87
N GLU A 32 -9.08 9.22 -15.05
CA GLU A 32 -8.05 9.56 -14.06
C GLU A 32 -7.88 8.44 -13.03
N ALA A 33 -8.98 7.84 -12.56
CA ALA A 33 -8.93 6.71 -11.63
C ALA A 33 -8.26 5.48 -12.25
N ILE A 34 -8.57 5.15 -13.51
CA ILE A 34 -7.93 4.04 -14.23
C ILE A 34 -6.44 4.32 -14.42
N GLN A 35 -6.07 5.54 -14.80
CA GLN A 35 -4.66 5.92 -14.98
C GLN A 35 -3.90 5.80 -13.66
N LEU A 36 -4.45 6.32 -12.56
CA LEU A 36 -3.83 6.20 -11.24
C LEU A 36 -3.61 4.74 -10.86
N TYR A 37 -4.58 3.88 -11.14
CA TYR A 37 -4.45 2.45 -10.87
C TYR A 37 -3.35 1.82 -11.74
N ALA A 38 -3.31 2.13 -13.04
CA ALA A 38 -2.26 1.65 -13.94
C ALA A 38 -0.86 2.09 -13.51
N ASP A 39 -0.70 3.35 -13.10
CA ASP A 39 0.57 3.89 -12.60
C ASP A 39 1.00 3.21 -11.28
N MET A 40 0.03 2.88 -10.42
CA MET A 40 0.28 2.14 -9.18
C MET A 40 0.74 0.71 -9.46
N GLU A 41 0.05 -0.01 -10.35
CA GLU A 41 0.43 -1.37 -10.76
C GLU A 41 1.82 -1.39 -11.39
N GLU A 42 2.10 -0.47 -12.33
CA GLU A 42 3.43 -0.38 -12.95
C GLU A 42 4.53 -0.12 -11.91
N ARG A 43 4.25 0.71 -10.91
CA ARG A 43 5.19 0.96 -9.82
C ARG A 43 5.42 -0.28 -8.97
N LEU A 44 4.38 -1.06 -8.67
CA LEU A 44 4.51 -2.32 -7.94
C LEU A 44 5.32 -3.34 -8.73
N ASP A 45 5.04 -3.50 -10.02
CA ASP A 45 5.80 -4.37 -10.92
C ASP A 45 7.28 -4.01 -10.93
N ARG A 46 7.62 -2.71 -10.98
CA ARG A 46 9.01 -2.25 -10.91
C ARG A 46 9.69 -2.59 -9.59
N ILE A 47 8.97 -2.46 -8.47
CA ILE A 47 9.51 -2.82 -7.14
C ILE A 47 9.72 -4.33 -7.07
N GLU A 48 8.76 -5.13 -7.55
CA GLU A 48 8.85 -6.59 -7.53
C GLU A 48 9.91 -7.13 -8.50
N ALA A 49 10.18 -6.41 -9.60
CA ALA A 49 11.24 -6.73 -10.54
C ALA A 49 12.65 -6.37 -10.02
N ASP A 50 12.77 -5.49 -9.02
CA ASP A 50 14.06 -5.07 -8.46
C ASP A 50 14.78 -6.27 -7.82
N PRO A 51 15.98 -6.67 -8.32
CA PRO A 51 16.74 -7.76 -7.73
C PRO A 51 17.04 -7.57 -6.24
N ALA A 52 17.32 -6.35 -5.80
CA ALA A 52 17.60 -6.06 -4.40
C ALA A 52 16.37 -6.30 -3.51
N PHE A 53 15.19 -5.93 -4.00
CA PHE A 53 13.92 -6.20 -3.31
C PHE A 53 13.65 -7.70 -3.20
N ARG A 54 13.86 -8.46 -4.29
CA ARG A 54 13.67 -9.91 -4.31
C ARG A 54 14.63 -10.63 -3.36
N GLU A 55 15.90 -10.24 -3.34
CA GLU A 55 16.90 -10.78 -2.40
C GLU A 55 16.54 -10.47 -0.94
N MET A 56 16.10 -9.24 -0.66
CA MET A 56 15.64 -8.84 0.67
C MET A 56 14.44 -9.68 1.13
N MET A 57 13.46 -9.92 0.26
CA MET A 57 12.30 -10.74 0.56
C MET A 57 12.68 -12.20 0.81
N ALA A 58 13.52 -12.79 -0.05
CA ALA A 58 14.00 -14.15 0.12
C ALA A 58 14.79 -14.35 1.44
N LYS A 59 15.62 -13.37 1.80
CA LYS A 59 16.34 -13.36 3.07
C LYS A 59 15.38 -13.27 4.26
N SER A 60 14.39 -12.39 4.18
CA SER A 60 13.39 -12.21 5.24
C SER A 60 12.59 -13.50 5.47
N ASP A 61 12.18 -14.18 4.39
CA ASP A 61 11.50 -15.48 4.47
C ASP A 61 12.37 -16.56 5.11
N ALA A 62 13.67 -16.59 4.76
CA ALA A 62 14.62 -17.50 5.38
C ALA A 62 14.79 -17.23 6.88
N ASP A 63 14.84 -15.95 7.27
CA ASP A 63 14.93 -15.52 8.67
C ASP A 63 13.68 -15.89 9.47
N ILE A 64 12.49 -15.75 8.86
CA ILE A 64 11.23 -16.20 9.47
C ILE A 64 11.24 -17.72 9.68
N LYS A 65 11.58 -18.50 8.65
CA LYS A 65 11.65 -19.97 8.74
C LYS A 65 12.67 -20.46 9.76
N ALA A 66 13.80 -19.76 9.89
CA ALA A 66 14.83 -20.07 10.86
C ALA A 66 14.53 -19.54 12.28
N GLY A 67 13.39 -18.88 12.50
CA GLY A 67 13.03 -18.30 13.80
C GLY A 67 13.93 -17.14 14.25
N ARG A 68 14.61 -16.47 13.31
CA ARG A 68 15.53 -15.36 13.57
C ARG A 68 14.84 -13.99 13.65
N VAL A 69 13.52 -13.95 13.49
CA VAL A 69 12.71 -12.74 13.60
C VAL A 69 12.20 -12.54 15.03
N ILE A 70 12.28 -11.30 15.51
CA ILE A 70 11.76 -10.93 16.82
C ILE A 70 10.35 -10.35 16.64
N ALA A 71 9.37 -10.88 17.38
CA ALA A 71 8.02 -10.36 17.34
C ALA A 71 7.97 -8.91 17.84
N HIS A 72 7.12 -8.09 17.22
CA HIS A 72 7.02 -6.67 17.55
C HIS A 72 6.75 -6.41 19.05
N GLY A 73 5.88 -7.22 19.68
CA GLY A 73 5.58 -7.10 21.11
C GLY A 73 6.77 -7.39 22.03
N GLU A 74 7.75 -8.17 21.57
CA GLU A 74 9.00 -8.42 22.28
C GLU A 74 9.98 -7.25 22.12
N VAL A 75 10.07 -6.67 20.91
CA VAL A 75 10.83 -5.43 20.66
C VAL A 75 10.34 -4.29 21.56
N ILE A 76 9.03 -4.12 21.73
CA ILE A 76 8.44 -3.12 22.64
C ILE A 76 8.86 -3.37 24.10
N ARG A 77 8.86 -4.63 24.55
CA ARG A 77 9.30 -4.97 25.91
C ARG A 77 10.78 -4.69 26.12
N MET A 78 11.62 -5.01 25.14
CA MET A 78 13.06 -4.73 25.17
C MET A 78 13.37 -3.23 25.15
N SER A 79 12.64 -2.43 24.37
CA SER A 79 12.86 -0.99 24.31
C SER A 79 12.50 -0.29 25.62
N ARG A 80 11.39 -0.70 26.26
CA ARG A 80 10.96 -0.20 27.58
C ARG A 80 11.96 -0.53 28.69
N THR A 81 12.50 -1.75 28.70
CA THR A 81 13.52 -2.17 29.70
C THR A 81 14.87 -1.50 29.50
N ARG A 82 15.27 -1.20 28.25
CA ARG A 82 16.48 -0.40 27.97
C ARG A 82 16.32 1.05 28.41
N SER A 83 15.14 1.65 28.20
CA SER A 83 14.84 3.03 28.61
C SER A 83 14.92 3.22 30.13
N THR A 84 14.38 2.27 30.91
CA THR A 84 14.45 2.33 32.39
C THR A 84 15.86 2.13 32.94
N LYS A 85 16.68 1.25 32.32
CA LYS A 85 18.11 1.11 32.68
C LYS A 85 18.92 2.38 32.41
N ARG A 86 18.60 3.10 31.33
CA ARG A 86 19.31 4.33 30.95
C ARG A 86 18.97 5.53 31.85
N ARG A 87 17.81 5.51 32.51
CA ARG A 87 17.34 6.54 33.43
C ARG A 87 17.80 6.35 34.89
N LYS A 88 18.33 5.17 35.22
CA LYS A 88 18.95 4.84 36.52
C LYS A 88 20.48 5.00 36.53
N ARG A 89 21.09 5.32 35.39
CA ARG A 89 22.51 5.66 35.26
C ARG A 89 22.68 7.16 35.29
#